data_AF-A0A6A8Q446-F1
#
_entry.id   AF-A0A6A8Q446-F1
#
_cell.length_a   1.000
_cell.length_b   1.000
_cell.length_c   1.000
_cell.angle_alpha   90.00
_cell.angle_beta   90.00
_cell.angle_gamma   90.00
#
_symmetry.space_group_name_H-M   'P 1'
#
loop_
_entity.id
_entity.type
_entity.pdbx_description
1 polymer ?
#
loop_
_entity_poly.entity_id
_entity_poly.type
_entity_poly.pdbx_seq_one_letter_code
_entity_poly.pdbx_strand_id
1 'polypeptide(L)'
;MTLATLLGYMVIGLTIGWLSNLVYGERGVNILLSLGFGIAGALVGSLIVYSAGLAGAGFFAGIGAIGVLFTVNVFRQDEPLVDGASL
;
A
#
# COMPACT_ATOMS: atom_id res chain seq x y z
N MET A 1 2.16 18.99 -7.14
CA MET A 1 2.46 18.36 -5.83
C MET A 1 3.88 18.72 -5.41
N THR A 2 4.13 19.03 -4.13
CA THR A 2 5.49 19.30 -3.63
C THR A 2 6.18 17.99 -3.21
N LEU A 3 7.52 18.00 -3.10
CA LEU A 3 8.28 16.85 -2.61
C LEU A 3 7.87 16.45 -1.19
N ALA A 4 7.66 17.42 -0.28
CA ALA A 4 7.21 17.15 1.08
C ALA A 4 5.85 16.45 1.11
N THR A 5 4.93 16.87 0.25
CA THR A 5 3.61 16.23 0.12
C THR A 5 3.71 14.79 -0.39
N LEU A 6 4.57 14.55 -1.40
CA LEU A 6 4.83 13.21 -1.94
C LEU A 6 5.41 12.29 -0.87
N LEU A 7 6.43 12.75 -0.13
CA LEU A 7 7.03 12.01 0.98
C LEU A 7 5.98 11.68 2.05
N GLY A 8 5.09 12.63 2.37
CA GLY A 8 3.99 12.41 3.30
C GLY A 8 3.05 11.27 2.87
N TYR A 9 2.69 11.18 1.59
CA TYR A 9 1.87 10.07 1.08
C TYR A 9 2.61 8.74 1.12
N MET A 10 3.91 8.72 0.83
CA MET A 10 4.72 7.51 0.97
C MET A 10 4.80 7.06 2.43
N VAL A 11 4.94 7.98 3.39
CA VAL A 11 4.91 7.65 4.82
C VAL A 11 3.55 7.05 5.21
N ILE A 12 2.44 7.61 4.76
CA ILE A 12 1.10 7.03 4.98
C ILE A 12 1.03 5.60 4.42
N GLY A 13 1.50 5.40 3.19
CA GLY A 13 1.55 4.09 2.55
C GLY A 13 2.42 3.09 3.31
N LEU A 14 3.59 3.50 3.77
CA LEU A 14 4.49 2.68 4.59
C LEU A 14 3.88 2.30 5.93
N THR A 15 3.27 3.27 6.64
CA THR A 15 2.60 3.02 7.92
C THR A 15 1.48 2.00 7.76
N ILE A 16 0.65 2.15 6.72
CA ILE A 16 -0.46 1.22 6.46
C ILE A 16 0.07 -0.14 6.00
N GLY A 17 1.11 -0.18 5.16
CA GLY A 17 1.78 -1.41 4.75
C GLY A 17 2.36 -2.20 5.93
N TRP A 18 2.98 -1.51 6.88
CA TRP A 18 3.48 -2.10 8.10
C TRP A 18 2.33 -2.64 8.98
N LEU A 19 1.29 -1.84 9.21
CA LEU A 19 0.10 -2.28 9.96
C LEU A 19 -0.59 -3.48 9.32
N SER A 20 -0.72 -3.50 7.99
CA SER A 20 -1.32 -4.60 7.26
C SER A 20 -0.51 -5.89 7.44
N ASN A 21 0.82 -5.82 7.40
CA ASN A 21 1.65 -7.00 7.63
C ASN A 21 1.48 -7.54 9.07
N LEU A 22 1.32 -6.66 10.07
CA LEU A 22 1.01 -7.08 11.45
C LEU A 22 -0.35 -7.77 11.58
N VAL A 23 -1.37 -7.30 10.86
CA VAL A 23 -2.73 -7.85 10.91
C VAL A 23 -2.82 -9.20 10.21
N TYR A 24 -2.21 -9.34 9.03
CA TYR A 24 -2.32 -10.56 8.22
C TYR A 24 -1.20 -11.59 8.51
N GLY A 25 -0.08 -11.19 9.11
CA GLY A 25 1.01 -12.07 9.50
C GLY A 25 1.51 -12.96 8.35
N GLU A 26 1.66 -14.26 8.61
CA GLU A 26 2.11 -15.26 7.63
C GLU A 26 1.08 -15.55 6.51
N ARG A 27 -0.19 -15.23 6.75
CA ARG A 27 -1.26 -15.39 5.76
C ARG A 27 -1.22 -14.30 4.69
N GLY A 28 -0.69 -13.14 5.05
CA GLY A 28 -0.59 -11.99 4.15
C GLY A 28 0.67 -11.98 3.29
N VAL A 29 0.79 -10.97 2.44
CA VAL A 29 2.01 -10.72 1.66
C VAL A 29 3.20 -10.39 2.59
N ASN A 30 4.41 -10.74 2.14
CA ASN A 30 5.62 -10.46 2.91
C ASN A 30 5.80 -8.95 3.16
N ILE A 31 6.62 -8.60 4.14
CA ILE A 31 6.76 -7.21 4.58
C ILE A 31 7.20 -6.27 3.44
N LEU A 32 8.11 -6.70 2.56
CA LEU A 32 8.58 -5.88 1.44
C LEU A 32 7.46 -5.56 0.45
N LEU A 33 6.67 -6.57 0.07
CA LEU A 33 5.51 -6.37 -0.79
C LEU A 33 4.43 -5.55 -0.07
N SER A 34 4.20 -5.75 1.22
CA SER A 34 3.23 -4.97 2.00
C SER A 34 3.58 -3.48 2.01
N LEU A 35 4.86 -3.14 2.20
CA LEU A 35 5.34 -1.76 2.13
C LEU A 35 5.23 -1.19 0.72
N GLY A 36 5.61 -1.96 -0.30
CA GLY A 36 5.52 -1.57 -1.71
C GLY A 36 4.08 -1.30 -2.16
N PHE A 37 3.16 -2.22 -1.85
CA PHE A 37 1.73 -2.08 -2.16
C PHE A 37 1.08 -0.95 -1.35
N GLY A 38 1.49 -0.75 -0.10
CA GLY A 38 1.05 0.38 0.72
C GLY A 38 1.43 1.73 0.09
N ILE A 39 2.69 1.89 -0.34
CA ILE A 39 3.14 3.09 -1.07
C ILE A 39 2.38 3.23 -2.39
N ALA A 40 2.31 2.18 -3.21
CA ALA A 40 1.67 2.23 -4.51
C ALA A 40 0.19 2.63 -4.39
N GLY A 41 -0.54 2.02 -3.46
CA GLY A 41 -1.94 2.36 -3.18
C GLY A 41 -2.10 3.81 -2.70
N ALA A 42 -1.22 4.27 -1.81
CA ALA A 42 -1.24 5.67 -1.35
C ALA A 42 -0.97 6.69 -2.46
N LEU A 43 -0.02 6.40 -3.33
CA LEU A 43 0.31 7.27 -4.46
C LEU A 43 -0.80 7.29 -5.52
N VAL A 44 -1.38 6.13 -5.85
CA VAL A 44 -2.48 6.06 -6.81
C VAL A 44 -3.72 6.76 -6.26
N GLY A 45 -4.09 6.50 -5.00
CA GLY A 45 -5.25 7.13 -4.35
C GLY A 45 -5.13 8.65 -4.28
N SER A 46 -3.94 9.16 -3.92
CA SER A 46 -3.69 10.60 -3.91
C SER A 46 -3.61 11.21 -5.31
N LEU A 47 -3.05 10.51 -6.29
CA LEU A 47 -2.93 10.98 -7.68
C LEU A 47 -4.30 11.17 -8.34
N ILE A 48 -5.25 10.25 -8.13
CA ILE A 48 -6.62 10.35 -8.66
C ILE A 48 -7.32 11.61 -8.13
N VAL A 49 -7.19 11.88 -6.84
CA VAL A 49 -7.80 13.06 -6.21
C VAL A 49 -7.13 14.34 -6.69
N TYR A 50 -5.80 14.31 -6.81
CA TYR A 50 -5.03 15.44 -7.31
C TYR A 50 -5.38 15.77 -8.78
N SER A 51 -5.52 14.76 -9.65
CA SER A 51 -5.90 14.98 -11.05
C SER A 51 -7.34 15.45 -11.23
N ALA A 52 -8.24 15.09 -10.31
CA ALA A 52 -9.60 15.59 -10.25
C ALA A 52 -9.74 16.99 -9.63
N GLY A 53 -8.65 17.60 -9.15
CA GLY A 53 -8.69 18.91 -8.48
C GLY A 53 -9.42 18.90 -7.13
N LEU A 54 -9.56 17.72 -6.51
CA LEU A 54 -10.30 17.53 -5.27
C LEU A 54 -9.40 17.75 -4.04
N ALA A 55 -9.99 18.22 -2.95
CA ALA A 55 -9.30 18.32 -1.66
C ALA A 55 -9.25 16.96 -0.95
N GLY A 56 -8.31 16.80 -0.02
CA GLY A 56 -8.24 15.62 0.84
C GLY A 56 -7.40 14.46 0.28
N ALA A 57 -6.46 14.72 -0.62
CA ALA A 57 -5.58 13.70 -1.20
C ALA A 57 -4.84 12.82 -0.14
N GLY A 58 -4.58 13.34 1.06
CA GLY A 58 -4.03 12.54 2.16
C GLY A 58 -4.98 11.48 2.72
N PHE A 59 -6.28 11.78 2.81
CA PHE A 59 -7.29 10.79 3.20
C PHE A 59 -7.37 9.67 2.15
N PHE A 60 -7.38 10.04 0.87
CA PHE A 60 -7.44 9.07 -0.22
C PHE A 60 -6.13 8.31 -0.44
N ALA A 61 -4.99 8.84 0.00
CA ALA A 61 -3.76 8.06 0.13
C ALA A 61 -3.96 6.90 1.12
N GLY A 62 -4.61 7.16 2.26
CA GLY A 62 -4.96 6.11 3.21
C GLY A 62 -5.91 5.06 2.63
N ILE A 63 -7.01 5.52 2.01
CA ILE A 63 -8.00 4.63 1.37
C ILE A 63 -7.36 3.78 0.27
N GLY A 64 -6.52 4.38 -0.57
CA GLY A 64 -5.82 3.68 -1.64
C GLY A 64 -4.88 2.60 -1.10
N ALA A 65 -4.08 2.92 -0.08
CA ALA A 65 -3.20 1.94 0.56
C ALA A 65 -3.98 0.78 1.18
N ILE A 66 -5.05 1.07 1.94
CA ILE A 66 -5.91 0.04 2.56
C ILE A 66 -6.57 -0.82 1.48
N GLY A 67 -7.13 -0.21 0.44
CA GLY A 67 -7.83 -0.93 -0.62
C GLY A 67 -6.91 -1.89 -1.39
N VAL A 68 -5.71 -1.42 -1.75
CA VAL A 68 -4.71 -2.28 -2.41
C VAL A 68 -4.27 -3.41 -1.47
N LEU A 69 -3.93 -3.09 -0.23
CA LEU A 69 -3.46 -4.08 0.74
C LEU A 69 -4.53 -5.11 1.09
N PHE A 70 -5.77 -4.68 1.26
CA PHE A 70 -6.90 -5.58 1.43
C PHE A 70 -7.03 -6.53 0.24
N THR A 71 -6.99 -5.99 -0.98
CA THR A 71 -7.10 -6.79 -2.21
C THR A 71 -5.99 -7.84 -2.29
N VAL A 72 -4.72 -7.44 -2.13
CA VAL A 72 -3.60 -8.39 -2.25
C VAL A 72 -3.55 -9.40 -1.12
N ASN A 73 -4.05 -9.08 0.08
CA ASN A 73 -4.08 -10.02 1.20
C ASN A 73 -5.30 -10.96 1.15
N VAL A 74 -6.46 -10.49 0.68
CA VAL A 74 -7.67 -11.33 0.57
C VAL A 74 -7.63 -12.25 -0.64
N PHE A 75 -7.10 -11.76 -1.76
CA PHE A 75 -7.02 -12.53 -3.00
C PHE A 75 -5.66 -13.21 -3.20
N ARG A 76 -4.79 -13.23 -2.17
CA ARG A 76 -3.58 -14.07 -2.21
C ARG A 76 -4.03 -15.52 -2.22
N GLN A 77 -3.77 -16.23 -3.32
CA GLN A 77 -3.86 -17.68 -3.34
C GLN A 77 -2.74 -18.24 -2.44
N ASP A 78 -2.97 -19.36 -1.76
CA ASP A 78 -2.06 -19.95 -0.75
C ASP A 78 -0.66 -20.34 -1.29
N GLU A 79 -0.37 -20.08 -2.57
CA GLU A 79 0.92 -20.34 -3.19
C GLU A 79 1.77 -19.07 -3.31
N PRO A 80 3.07 -19.12 -2.93
CA PRO A 80 3.95 -17.98 -2.96
C PRO A 80 4.20 -17.51 -4.41
N LEU A 81 4.10 -16.19 -4.64
CA LEU A 81 4.39 -15.56 -5.94
C LEU A 81 5.87 -15.65 -6.37
N VAL A 82 6.75 -16.16 -5.50
CA VAL A 82 8.14 -16.49 -5.79
C VAL A 82 8.55 -17.69 -4.93
N ASP A 83 8.91 -18.80 -5.58
CA ASP A 83 9.62 -19.91 -4.92
C ASP A 83 10.95 -19.39 -4.36
N GLY A 84 10.96 -19.08 -3.07
CA GLY A 84 12.17 -18.75 -2.31
C GLY A 84 12.94 -19.98 -1.82
N ALA A 85 12.83 -21.11 -2.53
CA ALA A 85 13.56 -22.34 -2.24
C ALA A 85 14.77 -22.50 -3.16
N SER A 86 15.71 -21.55 -3.11
CA SER A 86 17.15 -21.79 -3.33
C SER A 86 17.90 -20.47 -3.40
N LEU A 87 18.49 -20.03 -2.29
CA LEU A 87 19.87 -19.52 -2.17
C LEU A 87 20.29 -19.61 -0.70
#